data_AF-A0AA40DK01-F1
#
_entry.id   AF-A0AA40DK01-F1
#
_cell.length_a   1.000
_cell.length_b   1.000
_cell.length_c   1.000
_cell.angle_alpha   90.00
_cell.angle_beta   90.00
_cell.angle_gamma   90.00
#
_symmetry.space_group_name_H-M   'P 1'
#
loop_
_entity.id
_entity.type
_entity.pdbx_description
1 polymer ?
#
loop_
_entity_poly.entity_id
_entity_poly.type
_entity_poly.pdbx_seq_one_letter_code
_entity_poly.pdbx_strand_id
1 'polypeptide(L)'
;MTMALGSIVPAKGIEHKKSHKFPAAWTLHNGDNFFSSALNLTDSDPAEPSLESVQARLLQSLYFLSTCRFTQARYTFSSTVQMIFAIGLHRRLGRNRGLGSNVFFRPDYASIQCQRRTFWSAVVLDRQLSMFFGRPGHFTADTIDQDLPDCVNDEDMGNEGPIRPSQGDCYIDGLVSFTKIRSEVYALRDIPETVRFDVATELAKELDDWKVHVPGILNTYKPSMLHTIFRRQATLLGLAHCHAQILLRRPFLTAPYPKDDKAQKIRDPQIRTCIVACRDSLQQIIGLARDLDSV
;
A
#
# COMPACT_ATOMS: atom_id res chain seq x y z
N MET A 1 10.59 8.08 -2.25
CA MET A 1 9.44 7.20 -2.60
C MET A 1 8.05 7.79 -2.29
N THR A 2 7.91 8.81 -1.44
CA THR A 2 6.65 9.56 -1.26
C THR A 2 6.14 10.17 -2.59
N MET A 3 7.08 10.56 -3.46
CA MET A 3 6.83 11.06 -4.81
C MET A 3 6.47 9.97 -5.85
N ALA A 4 6.82 8.70 -5.61
CA ALA A 4 6.69 7.61 -6.57
C ALA A 4 5.23 7.17 -6.81
N LEU A 5 4.38 7.29 -5.79
CA LEU A 5 2.94 7.07 -5.90
C LEU A 5 2.18 8.35 -6.34
N GLY A 6 2.91 9.46 -6.49
CA GLY A 6 2.39 10.78 -6.87
C GLY A 6 2.24 11.01 -8.37
N SER A 7 2.87 10.22 -9.24
CA SER A 7 3.16 10.65 -10.62
C SER A 7 2.44 9.93 -11.76
N ILE A 8 1.20 9.46 -11.57
CA ILE A 8 0.40 8.95 -12.70
C ILE A 8 -0.97 9.65 -12.71
N VAL A 9 -1.14 10.61 -13.65
CA VAL A 9 -2.26 11.57 -13.90
C VAL A 9 -2.01 12.99 -13.31
N PRO A 10 -2.12 14.06 -14.13
CA PRO A 10 -1.47 15.34 -13.87
C PRO A 10 -2.17 16.15 -12.77
N ALA A 11 -1.40 16.54 -11.75
CA ALA A 11 -1.83 17.55 -10.79
C ALA A 11 -1.61 18.95 -11.40
N LYS A 12 -2.72 19.67 -11.65
CA LYS A 12 -2.66 21.14 -11.75
C LYS A 12 -2.41 21.69 -10.34
N GLY A 13 -1.40 22.53 -10.19
CA GLY A 13 -1.32 23.40 -9.03
C GLY A 13 0.09 23.74 -8.56
N ILE A 14 0.89 24.40 -9.42
CA ILE A 14 1.85 25.42 -8.98
C ILE A 14 1.87 26.48 -10.09
N GLU A 15 1.27 27.64 -9.85
CA GLU A 15 1.47 28.81 -10.70
C GLU A 15 2.85 29.40 -10.39
N HIS A 16 3.81 29.20 -11.29
CA HIS A 16 4.48 30.30 -11.98
C HIS A 16 5.34 29.75 -13.14
N LYS A 17 5.11 30.35 -14.32
CA LYS A 17 5.60 30.01 -15.69
C LYS A 17 4.77 28.96 -16.42
N LYS A 18 4.34 29.34 -17.63
CA LYS A 18 3.42 28.64 -18.54
C LYS A 18 3.80 27.16 -18.70
N SER A 19 3.20 26.29 -17.88
CA SER A 19 3.27 24.84 -18.04
C SER A 19 2.44 24.45 -19.26
N HIS A 20 3.12 24.15 -20.37
CA HIS A 20 2.50 23.45 -21.50
C HIS A 20 1.85 22.16 -20.97
N LYS A 21 0.52 22.10 -20.98
CA LYS A 21 -0.19 20.86 -20.68
C LYS A 21 0.05 19.91 -21.84
N PHE A 22 0.85 18.88 -21.61
CA PHE A 22 1.04 17.83 -22.58
C PHE A 22 -0.21 16.93 -22.62
N PRO A 23 -0.72 16.56 -23.80
CA PRO A 23 -1.81 15.60 -23.94
C PRO A 23 -1.48 14.26 -23.24
N ALA A 24 -2.47 13.53 -22.72
CA ALA A 24 -2.27 12.24 -22.04
C ALA A 24 -1.48 11.22 -22.89
N ALA A 25 -1.70 11.22 -24.20
CA ALA A 25 -0.95 10.41 -25.16
C ALA A 25 0.55 10.79 -25.23
N TRP A 26 0.89 12.06 -25.05
CA TRP A 26 2.26 12.56 -25.03
C TRP A 26 3.00 12.12 -23.75
N THR A 27 2.27 12.02 -22.62
CA THR A 27 2.83 11.59 -21.33
C THR A 27 3.09 10.08 -21.29
N LEU A 28 2.23 9.27 -21.91
CA LEU A 28 2.44 7.82 -22.01
C LEU A 28 3.63 7.48 -22.92
N HIS A 29 3.71 8.11 -24.10
CA HIS A 29 4.76 7.86 -25.08
C HIS A 29 6.16 8.23 -24.58
N ASN A 30 6.29 9.36 -23.85
CA ASN A 30 7.58 9.72 -23.23
C ASN A 30 7.87 8.89 -21.97
N GLY A 31 6.83 8.40 -21.28
CA GLY A 31 6.97 7.50 -20.14
C GLY A 31 7.76 6.25 -20.50
N ASP A 32 7.47 5.63 -21.64
CA ASP A 32 8.20 4.44 -22.12
C ASP A 32 9.67 4.76 -22.45
N ASN A 33 9.97 5.96 -22.98
CA ASN A 33 11.34 6.38 -23.27
C ASN A 33 12.18 6.58 -22.00
N PHE A 34 11.62 7.28 -21.00
CA PHE A 34 12.27 7.44 -19.70
C PHE A 34 12.44 6.11 -18.99
N PHE A 35 11.43 5.25 -19.07
CA PHE A 35 11.47 3.93 -18.48
C PHE A 35 12.53 3.03 -19.13
N SER A 36 12.62 3.04 -20.45
CA SER A 36 13.65 2.30 -21.19
C SER A 36 15.05 2.77 -20.82
N SER A 37 15.23 4.09 -20.67
CA SER A 37 16.51 4.67 -20.22
C SER A 37 16.84 4.23 -18.79
N ALA A 38 15.86 4.23 -17.89
CA ALA A 38 16.02 3.77 -16.52
C ALA A 38 16.37 2.27 -16.43
N LEU A 39 15.74 1.43 -17.26
CA LEU A 39 16.07 0.00 -17.35
C LEU A 39 17.54 -0.20 -17.73
N ASN A 40 17.99 0.45 -18.80
CA ASN A 40 19.37 0.36 -19.27
C ASN A 40 20.37 0.74 -18.17
N LEU A 41 20.11 1.84 -17.45
CA LEU A 41 20.96 2.27 -16.34
C LEU A 41 21.01 1.23 -15.22
N THR A 42 19.86 0.69 -14.81
CA THR A 42 19.80 -0.31 -13.73
C THR A 42 20.36 -1.68 -14.12
N ASP A 43 20.34 -2.04 -15.39
CA ASP A 43 20.88 -3.32 -15.88
C ASP A 43 22.40 -3.21 -16.12
N SER A 44 22.89 -2.00 -16.40
CA SER A 44 24.31 -1.71 -16.51
C SER A 44 25.03 -1.52 -15.16
N ASP A 45 24.29 -1.46 -14.05
CA ASP A 45 24.85 -1.23 -12.72
C ASP A 45 25.40 -2.54 -12.11
N PRO A 46 26.74 -2.72 -11.99
CA PRO A 46 27.33 -3.89 -11.37
C PRO A 46 27.39 -3.78 -9.84
N ALA A 47 26.89 -2.69 -9.24
CA ALA A 47 27.06 -2.42 -7.83
C ALA A 47 26.33 -3.42 -6.93
N GLU A 48 26.85 -3.57 -5.71
CA GLU A 48 26.12 -4.28 -4.65
C GLU A 48 24.76 -3.61 -4.42
N PRO A 49 23.73 -4.39 -4.05
CA PRO A 49 22.42 -3.82 -3.75
C PRO A 49 22.51 -2.66 -2.75
N SER A 50 21.93 -1.53 -3.14
CA SER A 50 21.79 -0.31 -2.32
C SER A 50 20.32 0.04 -2.10
N LEU A 51 20.04 1.03 -1.23
CA LEU A 51 18.67 1.51 -1.04
C LEU A 51 18.09 2.08 -2.34
N GLU A 52 18.89 2.84 -3.07
CA GLU A 52 18.55 3.48 -4.33
C GLU A 52 18.23 2.45 -5.41
N SER A 53 19.01 1.37 -5.48
CA SER A 53 18.76 0.27 -6.41
C SER A 53 17.43 -0.43 -6.12
N VAL A 54 17.09 -0.65 -4.83
CA VAL A 54 15.77 -1.18 -4.42
C VAL A 54 14.65 -0.22 -4.83
N GLN A 55 14.82 1.08 -4.57
CA GLN A 55 13.83 2.10 -4.94
C GLN A 55 13.60 2.14 -6.45
N ALA A 56 14.66 2.06 -7.25
CA ALA A 56 14.59 2.02 -8.70
C ALA A 56 13.82 0.78 -9.20
N ARG A 57 14.15 -0.41 -8.69
CA ARG A 57 13.45 -1.65 -9.09
C ARG A 57 11.99 -1.71 -8.61
N LEU A 58 11.66 -1.10 -7.46
CA LEU A 58 10.27 -0.90 -7.01
C LEU A 58 9.49 0.01 -7.96
N LEU A 59 10.08 1.15 -8.35
CA LEU A 59 9.50 2.05 -9.35
C LEU A 59 9.26 1.31 -10.68
N GLN A 60 10.21 0.47 -11.10
CA GLN A 60 10.04 -0.32 -12.32
C GLN A 60 8.89 -1.32 -12.21
N SER A 61 8.79 -2.00 -11.07
CA SER A 61 7.70 -2.94 -10.80
C SER A 61 6.34 -2.24 -10.85
N LEU A 62 6.22 -1.04 -10.27
CA LEU A 62 5.00 -0.23 -10.33
C LEU A 62 4.67 0.20 -11.77
N TYR A 63 5.67 0.61 -12.55
CA TYR A 63 5.47 0.99 -13.95
C TYR A 63 5.00 -0.18 -14.83
N PHE A 64 5.59 -1.37 -14.64
CA PHE A 64 5.12 -2.57 -15.32
C PHE A 64 3.66 -2.89 -14.94
N LEU A 65 3.26 -2.70 -13.68
CA LEU A 65 1.86 -2.88 -13.28
C LEU A 65 0.93 -1.85 -13.91
N SER A 66 1.30 -0.57 -13.91
CA SER A 66 0.47 0.48 -14.52
C SER A 66 0.30 0.32 -16.02
N THR A 67 1.21 -0.40 -16.67
CA THR A 67 1.16 -0.72 -18.11
C THR A 67 0.70 -2.16 -18.38
N CYS A 68 0.07 -2.82 -17.40
CA CYS A 68 -0.48 -4.17 -17.50
C CYS A 68 0.55 -5.27 -17.87
N ARG A 69 1.85 -5.01 -17.68
CA ARG A 69 2.96 -5.96 -17.90
C ARG A 69 3.22 -6.80 -16.65
N PHE A 70 2.17 -7.49 -16.18
CA PHE A 70 2.14 -8.23 -14.91
C PHE A 70 3.29 -9.22 -14.72
N THR A 71 3.64 -9.98 -15.76
CA THR A 71 4.72 -10.96 -15.70
C THR A 71 6.08 -10.29 -15.45
N GLN A 72 6.37 -9.19 -16.13
CA GLN A 72 7.61 -8.43 -15.93
C GLN A 72 7.64 -7.75 -14.56
N ALA A 73 6.51 -7.20 -14.10
CA ALA A 73 6.38 -6.68 -12.75
C ALA A 73 6.72 -7.75 -11.71
N ARG A 74 6.20 -8.97 -11.87
CA ARG A 74 6.47 -10.08 -10.94
C ARG A 74 7.95 -10.46 -10.89
N TYR A 75 8.60 -10.60 -12.03
CA TYR A 75 10.02 -10.96 -12.07
C TYR A 75 10.90 -9.86 -11.47
N THR A 76 10.67 -8.61 -11.86
CA THR A 76 11.38 -7.45 -11.32
C THR A 76 11.17 -7.31 -9.82
N PHE A 77 9.95 -7.52 -9.35
CA PHE A 77 9.65 -7.46 -7.93
C PHE A 77 10.33 -8.59 -7.15
N SER A 78 10.36 -9.80 -7.71
CA SER A 78 11.02 -10.96 -7.07
C SER A 78 12.52 -10.71 -6.88
N SER A 79 13.21 -10.11 -7.87
CA SER A 79 14.62 -9.72 -7.70
C SER A 79 14.78 -8.57 -6.70
N THR A 80 13.86 -7.60 -6.70
CA THR A 80 13.84 -6.51 -5.71
C THR A 80 13.73 -7.03 -4.28
N VAL A 81 12.93 -8.07 -4.05
CA VAL A 81 12.81 -8.74 -2.76
C VAL A 81 14.15 -9.34 -2.31
N GLN A 82 14.91 -9.97 -3.22
CA GLN A 82 16.24 -10.48 -2.89
C GLN A 82 17.19 -9.36 -2.48
N MET A 83 17.14 -8.21 -3.16
CA MET A 83 17.93 -7.03 -2.81
C MET A 83 17.55 -6.48 -1.42
N ILE A 84 16.25 -6.43 -1.10
CA ILE A 84 15.72 -6.03 0.21
C ILE A 84 16.25 -6.95 1.33
N PHE A 85 16.30 -8.26 1.09
CA PHE A 85 16.87 -9.21 2.04
C PHE A 85 18.38 -9.04 2.16
N ALA A 86 19.10 -8.87 1.05
CA ALA A 86 20.55 -8.70 1.02
C ALA A 86 21.03 -7.51 1.85
N ILE A 87 20.37 -6.35 1.75
CA ILE A 87 20.73 -5.14 2.53
C ILE A 87 20.03 -5.06 3.89
N GLY A 88 19.23 -6.06 4.25
CA GLY A 88 18.58 -6.15 5.55
C GLY A 88 17.49 -5.12 5.83
N LEU A 89 16.80 -4.56 4.81
CA LEU A 89 15.74 -3.55 5.04
C LEU A 89 14.57 -4.07 5.88
N HIS A 90 14.32 -5.39 5.85
CA HIS A 90 13.31 -6.07 6.65
C HIS A 90 13.60 -6.09 8.16
N ARG A 91 14.81 -5.72 8.58
CA ARG A 91 15.23 -5.71 10.00
C ARG A 91 15.38 -4.31 10.56
N ARG A 92 15.13 -4.16 11.87
CA ARG A 92 15.43 -2.93 12.63
C ARG A 92 16.92 -2.63 12.61
N LEU A 93 17.24 -1.34 12.53
CA LEU A 93 18.60 -0.84 12.69
C LEU A 93 19.13 -1.20 14.09
N GLY A 94 20.40 -1.62 14.16
CA GLY A 94 21.12 -1.87 15.40
C GLY A 94 21.05 -3.29 15.99
N ARG A 95 20.06 -4.13 15.61
CA ARG A 95 19.94 -5.45 16.27
C ARG A 95 20.50 -6.63 15.48
N ASN A 96 20.43 -6.63 14.14
CA ASN A 96 20.74 -7.84 13.35
C ASN A 96 21.07 -7.57 11.87
N ARG A 97 21.45 -6.34 11.49
CA ARG A 97 21.64 -5.98 10.07
C ARG A 97 22.95 -6.44 9.44
N GLY A 98 23.77 -7.25 10.12
CA GLY A 98 25.07 -7.66 9.59
C GLY A 98 25.98 -6.47 9.23
N LEU A 99 25.67 -5.28 9.77
CA LEU A 99 26.49 -4.07 9.64
C LEU A 99 27.75 -4.32 10.46
N GLY A 100 28.72 -5.02 9.88
CA GLY A 100 30.04 -5.22 10.46
C GLY A 100 30.67 -3.87 10.77
N SER A 101 31.34 -3.78 11.93
CA SER A 101 32.26 -2.75 12.46
C SER A 101 32.04 -1.23 12.21
N ASN A 102 31.25 -0.78 11.25
CA ASN A 102 31.02 0.63 10.90
C ASN A 102 29.82 1.20 11.67
N VAL A 103 29.85 1.04 12.99
CA VAL A 103 28.88 1.58 13.96
C VAL A 103 29.13 3.09 14.21
N PHE A 104 30.03 3.73 13.46
CA PHE A 104 30.49 5.10 13.71
C PHE A 104 29.55 6.22 13.23
N PHE A 105 28.49 5.91 12.49
CA PHE A 105 27.51 6.91 12.06
C PHE A 105 26.12 6.49 12.51
N ARG A 106 25.52 7.24 13.45
CA ARG A 106 24.08 7.16 13.67
C ARG A 106 23.43 7.70 12.40
N PRO A 107 22.66 6.89 11.65
CA PRO A 107 21.96 7.40 10.48
C PRO A 107 21.00 8.51 10.91
N ASP A 108 20.96 9.58 10.12
CA ASP A 108 20.04 10.69 10.30
C ASP A 108 18.59 10.18 10.25
N TYR A 109 17.70 10.87 10.95
CA TYR A 109 16.29 10.47 11.03
C TYR A 109 15.65 10.30 9.64
N ALA A 110 15.99 11.17 8.68
CA ALA A 110 15.45 11.11 7.32
C ALA A 110 15.86 9.83 6.57
N SER A 111 17.11 9.37 6.66
CA SER A 111 17.51 8.11 6.03
C SER A 111 16.81 6.90 6.64
N ILE A 112 16.59 6.89 7.96
CA ILE A 112 15.83 5.84 8.65
C ILE A 112 14.39 5.79 8.11
N GLN A 113 13.72 6.95 8.03
CA GLN A 113 12.37 7.04 7.49
C GLN A 113 12.32 6.63 6.01
N CYS A 114 13.31 7.04 5.21
CA CYS A 114 13.41 6.66 3.80
C CYS A 114 13.47 5.13 3.64
N GLN A 115 14.31 4.46 4.42
CA GLN A 115 14.42 3.00 4.41
C GLN A 115 13.12 2.30 4.84
N ARG A 116 12.50 2.75 5.94
CA ARG A 116 11.23 2.22 6.42
C ARG A 116 10.14 2.37 5.36
N ARG A 117 10.01 3.54 4.75
CA ARG A 117 9.02 3.81 3.69
C ARG A 117 9.25 2.94 2.46
N THR A 118 10.51 2.78 2.03
CA THR A 118 10.85 1.90 0.92
C THR A 118 10.46 0.47 1.20
N PHE A 119 10.81 -0.04 2.39
CA PHE A 119 10.47 -1.39 2.80
C PHE A 119 8.96 -1.62 2.86
N TRP A 120 8.21 -0.76 3.56
CA TRP A 120 6.76 -0.93 3.70
C TRP A 120 5.99 -0.72 2.40
N SER A 121 6.51 0.10 1.48
CA SER A 121 5.98 0.17 0.12
C SER A 121 6.16 -1.15 -0.63
N ALA A 122 7.31 -1.81 -0.47
CA ALA A 122 7.54 -3.13 -1.03
C ALA A 122 6.61 -4.19 -0.42
N VAL A 123 6.36 -4.14 0.89
CA VAL A 123 5.40 -5.04 1.57
C VAL A 123 3.99 -4.85 1.00
N VAL A 124 3.54 -3.60 0.85
CA VAL A 124 2.23 -3.32 0.23
C VAL A 124 2.14 -3.89 -1.18
N LEU A 125 3.19 -3.70 -1.98
CA LEU A 125 3.26 -4.19 -3.36
C LEU A 125 3.29 -5.72 -3.43
N ASP A 126 4.11 -6.39 -2.61
CA ASP A 126 4.17 -7.85 -2.49
C ASP A 126 2.78 -8.42 -2.25
N ARG A 127 2.09 -7.83 -1.27
CA ARG A 127 0.77 -8.26 -0.86
C ARG A 127 -0.26 -8.01 -1.96
N GLN A 128 -0.14 -6.95 -2.76
CA GLN A 128 -0.99 -6.73 -3.95
C GLN A 128 -0.74 -7.78 -5.02
N LEU A 129 0.52 -8.04 -5.35
CA LEU A 129 0.90 -9.06 -6.35
C LEU A 129 0.46 -10.47 -5.93
N SER A 130 0.62 -10.79 -4.65
CA SER A 130 0.17 -12.06 -4.06
C SER A 130 -1.33 -12.29 -4.27
N MET A 131 -2.14 -11.24 -4.11
CA MET A 131 -3.58 -11.30 -4.39
C MET A 131 -3.86 -11.54 -5.86
N PHE A 132 -3.24 -10.76 -6.76
CA PHE A 132 -3.49 -10.85 -8.19
C PHE A 132 -3.10 -12.21 -8.78
N PHE A 133 -1.98 -12.78 -8.31
CA PHE A 133 -1.49 -14.06 -8.83
C PHE A 133 -1.94 -15.28 -8.02
N GLY A 134 -2.67 -15.08 -6.91
CA GLY A 134 -3.12 -16.17 -6.03
C GLY A 134 -1.98 -16.95 -5.37
N ARG A 135 -0.84 -16.30 -5.11
CA ARG A 135 0.37 -16.93 -4.54
C ARG A 135 0.65 -16.42 -3.13
N PRO A 136 1.38 -17.17 -2.29
CA PRO A 136 1.93 -16.65 -1.05
C PRO A 136 2.85 -15.45 -1.33
N GLY A 137 2.81 -14.45 -0.44
CA GLY A 137 3.72 -13.31 -0.53
C GLY A 137 5.12 -13.65 -0.07
N HIS A 138 6.09 -12.85 -0.48
CA HIS A 138 7.48 -13.03 -0.13
C HIS A 138 7.77 -12.65 1.32
N PHE A 139 7.10 -11.63 1.84
CA PHE A 139 7.30 -11.19 3.22
C PHE A 139 6.30 -11.93 4.13
N THR A 140 6.78 -12.50 5.21
CA THR A 140 5.97 -13.23 6.20
C THR A 140 6.12 -12.56 7.57
N ALA A 141 5.18 -12.75 8.49
CA ALA A 141 5.22 -12.04 9.77
C ALA A 141 6.51 -12.33 10.58
N ASP A 142 7.05 -13.55 10.43
CA ASP A 142 8.30 -14.00 11.05
C ASP A 142 9.57 -13.41 10.40
N THR A 143 9.49 -12.94 9.15
CA THR A 143 10.65 -12.35 8.45
C THR A 143 10.71 -10.83 8.57
N ILE A 144 9.69 -10.18 9.15
CA ILE A 144 9.62 -8.72 9.28
C ILE A 144 9.86 -8.33 10.73
N ASP A 145 11.02 -7.75 11.02
CA ASP A 145 11.27 -7.08 12.30
C ASP A 145 11.09 -5.55 12.20
N GLN A 146 11.07 -4.99 10.98
CA GLN A 146 11.10 -3.54 10.74
C GLN A 146 9.89 -2.81 11.33
N ASP A 147 10.14 -1.64 11.91
CA ASP A 147 9.07 -0.77 12.43
C ASP A 147 8.32 -0.07 11.29
N LEU A 148 7.04 0.24 11.52
CA LEU A 148 6.26 1.09 10.63
C LEU A 148 6.94 2.47 10.47
N PRO A 149 6.81 3.11 9.29
CA PRO A 149 7.32 4.46 9.10
C PRO A 149 6.53 5.44 9.97
N ASP A 150 7.20 6.48 10.43
CA ASP A 150 6.54 7.53 11.19
C ASP A 150 5.69 8.40 10.25
N CYS A 151 4.52 8.80 10.73
CA CYS A 151 3.63 9.74 10.04
C CYS A 151 4.20 11.16 10.17
N VAL A 152 5.20 11.47 9.34
CA VAL A 152 5.84 12.78 9.22
C VAL A 152 6.04 13.11 7.74
N ASN A 153 5.83 14.34 7.28
CA ASN A 153 6.18 14.67 5.90
C ASN A 153 7.66 15.00 5.76
N ASP A 154 8.17 15.01 4.51
CA ASP A 154 9.59 15.25 4.26
C ASP A 154 9.99 16.67 4.68
N GLU A 155 9.09 17.66 4.53
CA GLU A 155 9.29 19.04 5.01
C GLU A 155 9.34 19.19 6.53
N ASP A 156 8.88 18.18 7.27
CA ASP A 156 8.76 18.18 8.73
C ASP A 156 9.82 17.30 9.40
N MET A 157 10.77 16.76 8.64
CA MET A 157 11.87 15.98 9.19
C MET A 157 13.02 16.89 9.62
N GLY A 158 13.41 16.78 10.89
CA GLY A 158 14.66 17.32 11.42
C GLY A 158 15.75 16.25 11.46
N ASN A 159 16.96 16.65 11.86
CA ASN A 159 18.11 15.73 11.92
C ASN A 159 17.92 14.57 12.91
N GLU A 160 17.29 14.85 14.06
CA GLU A 160 17.12 13.89 15.15
C GLU A 160 15.69 13.32 15.27
N GLY A 161 14.73 13.88 14.52
CA GLY A 161 13.32 13.51 14.66
C GLY A 161 12.36 14.46 13.96
N PRO A 162 11.05 14.27 14.14
CA PRO A 162 10.04 15.14 13.57
C PRO A 162 10.07 16.55 14.19
N ILE A 163 10.05 17.59 13.36
CA ILE A 163 9.97 18.99 13.77
C ILE A 163 8.56 19.32 14.27
N ARG A 164 7.54 18.77 13.59
CA ARG A 164 6.15 18.84 14.02
C ARG A 164 5.48 17.46 14.00
N PRO A 165 4.57 17.17 14.93
CA PRO A 165 3.73 15.98 14.84
C PRO A 165 2.73 16.13 13.69
N SER A 166 2.44 15.03 12.98
CA SER A 166 1.33 15.02 12.03
C SER A 166 -0.01 15.11 12.77
N GLN A 167 -0.95 15.84 12.17
CA GLN A 167 -2.33 15.97 12.65
C GLN A 167 -3.29 15.14 11.78
N GLY A 168 -2.79 14.07 11.16
CA GLY A 168 -3.53 13.29 10.17
C GLY A 168 -3.53 13.92 8.77
N ASP A 169 -2.53 14.74 8.50
CA ASP A 169 -2.25 15.45 7.25
C ASP A 169 -0.98 14.91 6.55
N CYS A 170 -0.50 13.72 6.94
CA CYS A 170 0.74 13.17 6.43
C CYS A 170 0.51 12.28 5.20
N TYR A 171 1.39 12.41 4.21
CA TYR A 171 1.35 11.53 3.03
C TYR A 171 1.66 10.06 3.36
N ILE A 172 2.19 9.76 4.53
CA ILE A 172 2.49 8.39 4.98
C ILE A 172 1.30 7.75 5.71
N ASP A 173 0.32 8.53 6.15
CA ASP A 173 -0.86 8.04 6.86
C ASP A 173 -1.61 6.97 6.05
N GLY A 174 -1.76 7.19 4.75
CA GLY A 174 -2.38 6.21 3.85
C GLY A 174 -1.63 4.89 3.81
N LEU A 175 -0.30 4.93 3.73
CA LEU A 175 0.56 3.74 3.71
C LEU A 175 0.44 2.97 5.02
N VAL A 176 0.61 3.65 6.16
CA VAL A 176 0.55 3.05 7.50
C VAL A 176 -0.83 2.42 7.74
N SER A 177 -1.89 3.15 7.42
CA SER A 177 -3.27 2.66 7.57
C SER A 177 -3.50 1.42 6.69
N PHE A 178 -3.03 1.44 5.44
CA PHE A 178 -3.16 0.31 4.51
C PHE A 178 -2.35 -0.92 4.94
N THR A 179 -1.21 -0.75 5.62
CA THR A 179 -0.46 -1.90 6.15
C THR A 179 -1.19 -2.57 7.31
N LYS A 180 -1.79 -1.80 8.23
CA LYS A 180 -2.52 -2.30 9.41
C LYS A 180 -3.78 -3.10 9.03
N ILE A 181 -4.62 -2.54 8.16
CA ILE A 181 -5.84 -3.24 7.72
C ILE A 181 -5.54 -4.60 7.06
N ARG A 182 -4.37 -4.74 6.43
CA ARG A 182 -4.02 -5.96 5.71
C ARG A 182 -3.38 -7.03 6.59
N SER A 183 -2.73 -6.68 7.70
CA SER A 183 -2.27 -7.69 8.65
C SER A 183 -3.44 -8.42 9.30
N GLU A 184 -4.52 -7.71 9.61
CA GLU A 184 -5.70 -8.26 10.31
C GLU A 184 -6.52 -9.20 9.42
N VAL A 185 -6.75 -8.82 8.16
CA VAL A 185 -7.64 -9.57 7.25
C VAL A 185 -7.06 -10.91 6.77
N TYR A 186 -5.74 -11.01 6.63
CA TYR A 186 -5.09 -12.22 6.13
C TYR A 186 -4.83 -13.28 7.21
N ALA A 187 -5.02 -12.94 8.50
CA ALA A 187 -4.95 -13.90 9.60
C ALA A 187 -6.00 -15.01 9.49
N LEU A 188 -7.10 -14.81 8.76
CA LEU A 188 -8.18 -15.79 8.60
C LEU A 188 -7.82 -17.05 7.80
N ARG A 189 -6.76 -17.03 6.98
CA ARG A 189 -6.46 -18.15 6.05
C ARG A 189 -6.09 -19.44 6.77
N ASP A 190 -5.48 -19.34 7.94
CA ASP A 190 -4.96 -20.49 8.70
C ASP A 190 -5.91 -20.95 9.82
N ILE A 191 -7.14 -20.42 9.84
CA ILE A 191 -8.07 -20.63 10.95
C ILE A 191 -8.95 -21.86 10.72
N PRO A 192 -9.03 -22.78 11.71
CA PRO A 192 -9.94 -23.92 11.68
C PRO A 192 -11.39 -23.50 11.45
N GLU A 193 -12.13 -24.28 10.67
CA GLU A 193 -13.50 -23.95 10.29
C GLU A 193 -14.45 -23.83 11.49
N THR A 194 -14.17 -24.55 12.58
CA THR A 194 -14.96 -24.56 13.81
C THR A 194 -15.02 -23.23 14.54
N VAL A 195 -13.96 -22.43 14.49
CA VAL A 195 -13.87 -21.11 15.16
C VAL A 195 -13.89 -19.95 14.16
N ARG A 196 -13.94 -20.26 12.86
CA ARG A 196 -13.80 -19.27 11.78
C ARG A 196 -14.87 -18.17 11.84
N PHE A 197 -16.09 -18.48 12.25
CA PHE A 197 -17.17 -17.50 12.37
C PHE A 197 -16.95 -16.52 13.53
N ASP A 198 -16.47 -17.03 14.67
CA ASP A 198 -16.23 -16.21 15.85
C ASP A 198 -15.05 -15.26 15.59
N VAL A 199 -13.94 -15.78 15.06
CA VAL A 199 -12.78 -14.95 14.70
C VAL A 199 -13.12 -13.95 13.60
N ALA A 200 -13.91 -14.34 12.59
CA ALA A 200 -14.34 -13.41 11.56
C ALA A 200 -15.22 -12.29 12.12
N THR A 201 -16.02 -12.56 13.15
CA THR A 201 -16.84 -11.54 13.83
C THR A 201 -15.97 -10.59 14.66
N GLU A 202 -14.98 -11.11 15.37
CA GLU A 202 -14.02 -10.33 16.15
C GLU A 202 -13.18 -9.41 15.25
N LEU A 203 -12.56 -9.96 14.21
CA LEU A 203 -11.80 -9.18 13.21
C LEU A 203 -12.69 -8.17 12.46
N ALA A 204 -13.97 -8.48 12.25
CA ALA A 204 -14.90 -7.53 11.63
C ALA A 204 -15.15 -6.32 12.54
N LYS A 205 -15.18 -6.52 13.86
CA LYS A 205 -15.29 -5.43 14.84
C LYS A 205 -13.99 -4.63 14.89
N GLU A 206 -12.84 -5.29 14.93
CA GLU A 206 -11.54 -4.61 14.88
C GLU A 206 -11.39 -3.76 13.62
N LEU A 207 -11.86 -4.25 12.46
CA LEU A 207 -11.87 -3.51 11.21
C LEU A 207 -12.74 -2.25 11.28
N ASP A 208 -13.92 -2.34 11.89
CA ASP A 208 -14.82 -1.21 12.07
C ASP A 208 -14.21 -0.19 13.05
N ASP A 209 -13.56 -0.65 14.12
CA ASP A 209 -12.81 0.19 15.08
C ASP A 209 -11.60 0.85 14.41
N TRP A 210 -10.84 0.11 13.59
CA TRP A 210 -9.72 0.63 12.82
C TRP A 210 -10.15 1.82 11.94
N LYS A 211 -11.31 1.72 11.29
CA LYS A 211 -11.84 2.79 10.44
C LYS A 211 -12.04 4.10 11.20
N VAL A 212 -12.39 4.05 12.48
CA VAL A 212 -12.53 5.25 13.33
C VAL A 212 -11.17 5.91 13.58
N HIS A 213 -10.10 5.13 13.63
CA HIS A 213 -8.74 5.61 13.86
C HIS A 213 -8.00 6.06 12.59
N VAL A 214 -8.60 5.89 11.41
CA VAL A 214 -8.04 6.42 10.16
C VAL A 214 -8.08 7.96 10.20
N PRO A 215 -6.99 8.65 9.81
CA PRO A 215 -6.94 10.10 9.78
C PRO A 215 -8.14 10.75 9.08
N GLY A 216 -8.68 11.82 9.68
CA GLY A 216 -9.91 12.46 9.23
C GLY A 216 -9.86 12.94 7.78
N ILE A 217 -8.69 13.38 7.30
CA ILE A 217 -8.54 13.77 5.88
C ILE A 217 -8.84 12.62 4.91
N LEU A 218 -8.61 11.37 5.33
CA LEU A 218 -8.79 10.17 4.52
C LEU A 218 -10.16 9.49 4.73
N ASN A 219 -10.86 9.81 5.83
CA ASN A 219 -12.10 9.14 6.23
C ASN A 219 -13.35 10.05 6.21
N THR A 220 -13.20 11.35 6.49
CA THR A 220 -14.32 12.28 6.69
C THR A 220 -14.81 12.94 5.41
N TYR A 221 -13.87 13.29 4.52
CA TYR A 221 -14.19 14.07 3.32
C TYR A 221 -14.42 13.17 2.11
N LYS A 222 -15.30 13.60 1.20
CA LYS A 222 -15.44 12.93 -0.10
C LYS A 222 -14.11 13.02 -0.86
N PRO A 223 -13.61 11.92 -1.47
CA PRO A 223 -12.34 11.94 -2.20
C PRO A 223 -12.27 13.01 -3.29
N SER A 224 -13.40 13.35 -3.92
CA SER A 224 -13.48 14.42 -4.93
C SER A 224 -13.13 15.82 -4.41
N MET A 225 -13.22 16.06 -3.10
CA MET A 225 -12.86 17.34 -2.47
C MET A 225 -11.39 17.41 -2.06
N LEU A 226 -10.67 16.29 -2.10
CA LEU A 226 -9.29 16.20 -1.65
C LEU A 226 -8.31 16.53 -2.78
N HIS A 227 -7.14 17.04 -2.40
CA HIS A 227 -5.97 17.12 -3.26
C HIS A 227 -5.61 15.72 -3.79
N THR A 228 -5.05 15.64 -5.00
CA THR A 228 -4.84 14.39 -5.74
C THR A 228 -4.17 13.27 -4.92
N ILE A 229 -3.18 13.59 -4.10
CA ILE A 229 -2.47 12.61 -3.27
C ILE A 229 -3.41 12.00 -2.23
N PHE A 230 -4.08 12.84 -1.43
CA PHE A 230 -5.03 12.39 -0.40
C PHE A 230 -6.27 11.74 -1.01
N ARG A 231 -6.73 12.21 -2.18
CA ARG A 231 -7.79 11.55 -2.95
C ARG A 231 -7.41 10.10 -3.26
N ARG A 232 -6.22 9.86 -3.82
CA ARG A 232 -5.74 8.49 -4.13
C ARG A 232 -5.66 7.63 -2.88
N GLN A 233 -5.15 8.17 -1.79
CA GLN A 233 -5.05 7.45 -0.51
C GLN A 233 -6.43 7.10 0.05
N ALA A 234 -7.35 8.05 0.11
CA ALA A 234 -8.71 7.86 0.59
C ALA A 234 -9.45 6.82 -0.26
N THR A 235 -9.34 6.89 -1.59
CA THR A 235 -9.93 5.90 -2.50
C THR A 235 -9.31 4.52 -2.30
N LEU A 236 -7.98 4.42 -2.22
CA LEU A 236 -7.30 3.13 -2.03
C LEU A 236 -7.67 2.49 -0.69
N LEU A 237 -7.71 3.28 0.39
CA LEU A 237 -8.14 2.81 1.71
C LEU A 237 -9.62 2.42 1.71
N GLY A 238 -10.49 3.18 1.05
CA GLY A 238 -11.90 2.86 0.89
C GLY A 238 -12.11 1.51 0.19
N LEU A 239 -11.39 1.26 -0.90
CA LEU A 239 -11.39 -0.02 -1.61
C LEU A 239 -10.82 -1.15 -0.75
N ALA A 240 -9.70 -0.90 -0.05
CA ALA A 240 -9.08 -1.88 0.85
C ALA A 240 -10.04 -2.29 1.98
N HIS A 241 -10.73 -1.31 2.57
CA HIS A 241 -11.73 -1.54 3.60
C HIS A 241 -12.93 -2.34 3.08
N CYS A 242 -13.48 -2.00 1.91
CA CYS A 242 -14.55 -2.80 1.31
C CYS A 242 -14.09 -4.23 1.06
N HIS A 243 -12.88 -4.41 0.52
CA HIS A 243 -12.32 -5.73 0.27
C HIS A 243 -12.10 -6.53 1.56
N ALA A 244 -11.59 -5.89 2.61
CA ALA A 244 -11.47 -6.47 3.96
C ALA A 244 -12.83 -6.96 4.48
N GLN A 245 -13.86 -6.11 4.40
CA GLN A 245 -15.21 -6.47 4.83
C GLN A 245 -15.77 -7.68 4.07
N ILE A 246 -15.53 -7.76 2.76
CA ILE A 246 -15.94 -8.89 1.91
C ILE A 246 -15.21 -10.17 2.31
N LEU A 247 -13.88 -10.11 2.49
CA LEU A 247 -13.07 -11.27 2.85
C LEU A 247 -13.45 -11.84 4.21
N LEU A 248 -13.59 -10.99 5.24
CA LEU A 248 -13.97 -11.41 6.59
C LEU A 248 -15.37 -12.05 6.59
N ARG A 249 -16.29 -11.56 5.76
CA ARG A 249 -17.70 -12.01 5.76
C ARG A 249 -18.00 -13.12 4.75
N ARG A 250 -17.04 -13.49 3.90
CA ARG A 250 -17.18 -14.58 2.92
C ARG A 250 -17.57 -15.95 3.52
N PRO A 251 -17.07 -16.38 4.70
CA PRO A 251 -17.51 -17.64 5.31
C PRO A 251 -19.02 -17.69 5.59
N PHE A 252 -19.63 -16.55 5.94
CA PHE A 252 -21.07 -16.46 6.23
C PHE A 252 -21.95 -16.62 4.98
N LEU A 253 -21.41 -16.31 3.79
CA LEU A 253 -22.06 -16.49 2.50
C LEU A 253 -21.94 -17.92 1.95
N THR A 254 -20.83 -18.58 2.24
CA THR A 254 -20.48 -19.87 1.62
C THR A 254 -20.93 -21.07 2.43
N ALA A 255 -21.05 -20.92 3.76
CA ALA A 255 -21.54 -21.99 4.61
C ALA A 255 -23.07 -22.18 4.51
N PRO A 256 -23.59 -23.39 4.78
CA PRO A 256 -25.03 -23.65 4.80
C PRO A 256 -25.78 -22.68 5.71
N TYR A 257 -26.90 -22.15 5.23
CA TYR A 257 -27.72 -21.19 5.97
C TYR A 257 -28.37 -21.86 7.20
N PRO A 258 -28.30 -21.26 8.40
CA PRO A 258 -28.78 -21.89 9.61
C PRO A 258 -30.30 -21.95 9.61
N LYS A 259 -30.85 -23.04 10.15
CA LYS A 259 -32.30 -23.21 10.37
C LYS A 259 -32.76 -22.60 11.70
N ASP A 260 -31.84 -22.36 12.62
CA ASP A 260 -32.12 -21.80 13.94
C ASP A 260 -32.21 -20.26 13.89
N ASP A 261 -33.30 -19.71 14.44
CA ASP A 261 -33.59 -18.27 14.46
C ASP A 261 -32.47 -17.44 15.12
N LYS A 262 -31.81 -17.97 16.17
CA LYS A 262 -30.72 -17.24 16.84
C LYS A 262 -29.51 -17.12 15.93
N ALA A 263 -29.12 -18.21 15.29
CA ALA A 263 -28.03 -18.22 14.32
C ALA A 263 -28.34 -17.37 13.07
N GLN A 264 -29.60 -17.28 12.62
CA GLN A 264 -30.01 -16.39 11.54
C GLN A 264 -29.82 -14.92 11.90
N LYS A 265 -30.22 -14.50 13.10
CA LYS A 265 -30.04 -13.12 13.59
C LYS A 265 -28.57 -12.66 13.62
N ILE A 266 -27.63 -13.59 13.78
CA ILE A 266 -26.19 -13.31 13.71
C ILE A 266 -25.72 -13.27 12.25
N ARG A 267 -26.21 -14.18 11.41
CA ARG A 267 -25.76 -14.32 10.03
C ARG A 267 -26.25 -13.19 9.11
N ASP A 268 -27.50 -12.77 9.24
CA ASP A 268 -28.12 -11.81 8.32
C ASP A 268 -27.42 -10.45 8.27
N PRO A 269 -27.01 -9.83 9.41
CA PRO A 269 -26.22 -8.61 9.39
C PRO A 269 -24.88 -8.77 8.66
N GLN A 270 -24.20 -9.91 8.83
CA GLN A 270 -22.92 -10.16 8.17
C GLN A 270 -23.08 -10.28 6.65
N ILE A 271 -24.11 -10.98 6.19
CA ILE A 271 -24.46 -11.08 4.76
C ILE A 271 -24.78 -9.69 4.19
N ARG A 272 -25.62 -8.91 4.89
CA ARG A 272 -26.01 -7.56 4.47
C ARG A 272 -24.79 -6.64 4.32
N THR A 273 -23.91 -6.60 5.32
CA THR A 273 -22.70 -5.77 5.28
C THR A 273 -21.77 -6.19 4.15
N CYS A 274 -21.63 -7.50 3.88
CA CYS A 274 -20.85 -7.97 2.73
C CYS A 274 -21.43 -7.46 1.39
N ILE A 275 -22.75 -7.50 1.22
CA ILE A 275 -23.42 -7.01 0.00
C ILE A 275 -23.23 -5.49 -0.16
N VAL A 276 -23.34 -4.74 0.93
CA VAL A 276 -23.09 -3.29 0.93
C VAL A 276 -21.64 -2.99 0.55
N ALA A 277 -20.67 -3.69 1.15
CA ALA A 277 -19.26 -3.54 0.81
C ALA A 277 -18.95 -3.84 -0.67
N CYS A 278 -19.57 -4.89 -1.23
CA CYS A 278 -19.49 -5.18 -2.67
C CYS A 278 -20.03 -4.02 -3.51
N ARG A 279 -21.22 -3.50 -3.18
CA ARG A 279 -21.84 -2.38 -3.88
C ARG A 279 -20.97 -1.13 -3.83
N ASP A 280 -20.48 -0.77 -2.64
CA ASP A 280 -19.68 0.44 -2.43
C ASP A 280 -18.34 0.36 -3.18
N SER A 281 -17.71 -0.82 -3.21
CA SER A 281 -16.49 -1.05 -3.99
C SER A 281 -16.73 -0.85 -5.49
N LEU A 282 -17.83 -1.39 -6.03
CA LEU A 282 -18.20 -1.23 -7.43
C LEU A 282 -18.50 0.23 -7.77
N GLN A 283 -19.21 0.95 -6.90
CA GLN A 283 -19.49 2.38 -7.10
C GLN A 283 -18.21 3.22 -7.13
N GLN A 284 -17.24 2.92 -6.26
CA GLN A 284 -15.94 3.58 -6.27
C GLN A 284 -15.16 3.31 -7.56
N ILE A 285 -15.14 2.06 -8.04
CA ILE A 285 -14.47 1.68 -9.30
C ILE A 285 -15.14 2.36 -10.50
N ILE A 286 -16.48 2.38 -10.55
CA ILE A 286 -17.23 3.06 -11.61
C ILE A 286 -16.95 4.57 -11.59
N GLY A 287 -16.85 5.17 -10.40
CA GLY A 287 -16.45 6.57 -10.25
C GLY A 287 -15.08 6.84 -10.85
N LEU A 288 -14.09 5.99 -10.55
CA LEU A 288 -12.75 6.09 -11.13
C LEU A 288 -12.75 5.96 -12.66
N ALA A 289 -13.54 5.04 -13.22
CA ALA A 289 -13.64 4.86 -14.66
C ALA A 289 -14.23 6.10 -15.36
N ARG A 290 -15.30 6.68 -14.79
CA ARG A 290 -15.92 7.91 -15.33
C ARG A 290 -14.98 9.11 -15.31
N ASP A 291 -14.16 9.22 -14.26
CA ASP A 291 -13.17 10.28 -14.16
C ASP A 291 -12.09 10.13 -15.27
N LEU A 292 -11.75 8.91 -15.68
CA LEU A 292 -10.83 8.66 -16.80
C LEU A 292 -11.42 9.01 -18.17
N ASP A 293 -12.71 8.78 -18.38
CA ASP A 293 -13.40 9.07 -19.66
C ASP A 293 -13.66 10.58 -19.87
N SER A 294 -13.55 11.38 -18.82
CA SER A 294 -13.79 12.84 -18.85
C SER A 294 -12.57 13.69 -19.25
N VAL A 295 -11.46 13.03 -19.63
CA VAL A 295 -10.16 13.64 -19.99
C VAL A 295 -9.84 13.42 -21.46
#